data_AF-A0A9D2B3X4-F1
#
_entry.id   AF-A0A9D2B3X4-F1
#
_cell.length_a   1.000
_cell.length_b   1.000
_cell.length_c   1.000
_cell.angle_alpha   90.00
_cell.angle_beta   90.00
_cell.angle_gamma   90.00
#
_symmetry.space_group_name_H-M   'P 1'
#
loop_
_entity.id
_entity.type
_entity.pdbx_description
1 polymer ?
#
loop_
_entity_poly.entity_id
_entity_poly.type
_entity_poly.pdbx_seq_one_letter_code
_entity_poly.pdbx_strand_id
1 'polypeptide(L)'
;MDLNQQLYEEATHSSTLSKQLIDSLLESMEYSSISFINWTVDVLRIIKTRLDRGDSIVDEVSHEQYTAKTFRSFVKKNFSSYIFSQIYAAPGSAEKVYFKLEACEGGYNLVMAPTANEKTYEWISSLSERFSLVKMAATGIVYIKDIRNNSYSPFISENGKYCRYETSTGRILEI
;
A
#
# COMPACT_ATOMS: atom_id res chain seq x y z
N MET A 1 -11.88 22.29 -2.87
CA MET A 1 -10.75 21.75 -3.65
C MET A 1 -10.04 20.80 -2.73
N ASP A 2 -9.82 19.56 -3.15
CA ASP A 2 -9.17 18.54 -2.31
C ASP A 2 -7.74 18.97 -1.97
N LEU A 3 -7.32 18.80 -0.72
CA LEU A 3 -5.99 19.23 -0.26
C LEU A 3 -4.89 18.52 -1.07
N ASN A 4 -5.07 17.23 -1.33
CA ASN A 4 -4.11 16.46 -2.13
C ASN A 4 -4.00 16.96 -3.57
N GLN A 5 -5.10 17.49 -4.13
CA GLN A 5 -5.10 18.11 -5.45
C GLN A 5 -4.33 19.43 -5.43
N GLN A 6 -4.52 20.28 -4.41
CA GLN A 6 -3.78 21.53 -4.28
C GLN A 6 -2.26 21.29 -4.16
N LEU A 7 -1.88 20.33 -3.32
CA LEU A 7 -0.48 19.94 -3.14
C LEU A 7 0.13 19.32 -4.40
N TYR A 8 -0.66 18.57 -5.17
CA TYR A 8 -0.24 18.05 -6.46
C TYR A 8 -0.03 19.15 -7.51
N GLU A 9 -0.94 20.13 -7.58
CA GLU A 9 -0.81 21.30 -8.45
C GLU A 9 0.43 22.12 -8.09
N GLU A 10 0.70 22.31 -6.79
CA GLU A 10 1.91 22.94 -6.28
C GLU A 10 3.17 22.20 -6.75
N ALA A 11 3.24 20.88 -6.54
CA ALA A 11 4.37 20.06 -6.99
C ALA A 11 4.60 20.12 -8.51
N THR A 12 3.54 20.35 -9.28
CA THR A 12 3.59 20.43 -10.75
C THR A 12 4.09 21.78 -11.24
N HIS A 13 3.75 22.88 -10.56
CA HIS A 13 3.93 24.23 -11.12
C HIS A 13 4.79 25.17 -10.25
N SER A 14 4.82 25.00 -8.94
CA SER A 14 5.49 25.93 -8.03
C SER A 14 7.01 25.79 -8.08
N SER A 15 7.73 26.90 -8.03
CA SER A 15 9.19 26.92 -7.85
C SER A 15 9.61 26.70 -6.39
N THR A 16 8.65 26.71 -5.46
CA THR A 16 8.89 26.48 -4.03
C THR A 16 7.95 25.38 -3.53
N LEU A 17 8.51 24.35 -2.91
CA LEU A 17 7.76 23.30 -2.22
C LEU A 17 7.47 23.79 -0.81
N SER A 18 6.19 23.95 -0.50
CA SER A 18 5.71 24.47 0.77
C SER A 18 6.01 23.49 1.90
N LYS A 19 6.11 24.02 3.12
CA LYS A 19 6.17 23.19 4.32
C LYS A 19 5.02 22.19 4.37
N GLN A 20 3.82 22.60 3.95
CA GLN A 20 2.66 21.72 3.95
C GLN A 20 2.82 20.53 2.99
N LEU A 21 3.37 20.75 1.80
CA LEU A 21 3.68 19.68 0.85
C LEU A 21 4.73 18.73 1.42
N ILE A 22 5.81 19.27 1.98
CA ILE A 22 6.91 18.49 2.55
C ILE A 22 6.43 17.67 3.75
N ASP A 23 5.70 18.29 4.69
CA ASP A 23 5.12 17.60 5.84
C ASP A 23 4.16 16.49 5.39
N SER A 24 3.28 16.76 4.42
CA SER A 24 2.35 15.74 3.88
C SER A 24 3.08 14.55 3.25
N LEU A 25 4.19 14.80 2.53
CA LEU A 25 5.02 13.74 1.98
C LEU A 25 5.70 12.92 3.08
N LEU A 26 6.20 13.55 4.15
CA LEU A 26 6.88 12.85 5.25
C LEU A 26 5.89 12.08 6.13
N GLU A 27 4.74 12.66 6.44
CA GLU A 27 3.64 12.01 7.19
C GLU A 27 3.06 10.82 6.42
N SER A 28 3.12 10.82 5.08
CA SER A 28 2.69 9.68 4.27
C SER A 28 3.42 8.38 4.59
N MET A 29 4.60 8.44 5.22
CA MET A 29 5.35 7.27 5.68
C MET A 29 4.75 6.64 6.94
N GLU A 30 4.00 7.41 7.75
CA GLU A 30 3.27 6.89 8.90
C GLU A 30 2.04 6.10 8.44
N TYR A 31 1.38 6.59 7.38
CA TYR A 31 0.22 5.96 6.78
C TYR A 31 0.65 5.03 5.65
N SER A 32 1.01 3.80 5.99
CA SER A 32 1.40 2.73 5.04
C SER A 32 0.29 2.27 4.07
N SER A 33 -0.75 3.08 3.83
CA SER A 33 -1.83 2.75 2.91
C SER A 33 -1.41 2.91 1.45
N ILE A 34 -2.00 2.08 0.58
CA ILE A 34 -1.71 2.12 -0.86
C ILE A 34 -2.01 3.48 -1.51
N SER A 35 -3.05 4.18 -1.05
CA SER A 35 -3.46 5.47 -1.63
C SER A 35 -2.41 6.55 -1.37
N PHE A 36 -1.91 6.63 -0.13
CA PHE A 36 -0.85 7.58 0.23
C PHE A 36 0.46 7.24 -0.46
N ILE A 37 0.84 5.97 -0.50
CA ILE A 37 2.05 5.52 -1.19
C ILE A 37 2.02 5.91 -2.68
N ASN A 38 0.89 5.68 -3.36
CA ASN A 38 0.76 6.04 -4.77
C ASN A 38 0.85 7.55 -4.98
N TRP A 39 0.13 8.33 -4.18
CA TRP A 39 0.18 9.80 -4.25
C TRP A 39 1.61 10.33 -4.04
N THR A 40 2.31 9.82 -3.02
CA THR A 40 3.70 10.20 -2.72
C THR A 40 4.63 9.86 -3.88
N VAL A 41 4.50 8.67 -4.48
CA VAL A 41 5.29 8.28 -5.66
C VAL A 41 5.04 9.22 -6.85
N ASP A 42 3.78 9.58 -7.11
CA ASP A 42 3.42 10.45 -8.22
C ASP A 42 3.97 11.86 -8.04
N VAL A 43 3.79 12.44 -6.86
CA VAL A 43 4.33 13.77 -6.51
C VAL A 43 5.85 13.80 -6.63
N LEU A 44 6.56 12.81 -6.07
CA LEU A 44 8.01 12.76 -6.13
C LEU A 44 8.54 12.54 -7.56
N ARG A 45 7.82 11.77 -8.40
CA ARG A 45 8.16 11.60 -9.82
C ARG A 45 8.00 12.90 -10.62
N ILE A 46 6.99 13.70 -10.31
CA ILE A 46 6.79 15.00 -10.95
C ILE A 46 7.93 15.95 -10.59
N ILE A 47 8.25 16.08 -9.31
CA ILE A 47 9.37 16.91 -8.85
C ILE A 47 10.68 16.46 -9.51
N LYS A 48 10.95 15.15 -9.54
CA LYS A 48 12.12 14.59 -10.26
C LYS A 48 12.12 15.01 -11.72
N THR A 49 10.99 14.86 -12.42
CA THR A 49 10.89 15.16 -13.86
C THR A 49 11.16 16.65 -14.12
N ARG A 50 10.69 17.53 -13.24
CA ARG A 50 10.95 18.96 -13.31
C ARG A 50 12.43 19.28 -13.09
N LEU A 51 13.05 18.68 -12.09
CA LEU A 51 14.49 18.81 -11.86
C LEU A 51 15.33 18.28 -13.03
N ASP A 52 14.92 17.16 -13.63
CA ASP A 52 15.57 16.59 -14.82
C ASP A 52 15.47 17.52 -16.05
N ARG A 53 14.42 18.37 -16.11
CA ARG A 53 14.25 19.42 -17.13
C ARG A 53 15.03 20.70 -16.83
N GLY A 54 15.55 20.85 -15.61
CA GLY A 54 16.30 22.02 -15.17
C GLY A 54 15.48 23.08 -14.42
N ASP A 55 14.27 22.75 -13.95
CA ASP A 55 13.50 23.65 -13.10
C ASP A 55 14.25 23.97 -11.80
N SER A 56 14.24 25.24 -11.41
CA SER A 56 14.72 25.68 -10.10
C SER A 56 13.62 25.45 -9.06
N ILE A 57 13.83 24.50 -8.15
CA ILE A 57 12.88 24.18 -7.08
C ILE A 57 13.56 24.40 -5.73
N VAL A 58 12.92 25.15 -4.83
CA VAL A 58 13.38 25.44 -3.47
C VAL A 58 12.51 24.71 -2.46
N ASP A 59 13.13 24.11 -1.45
CA ASP A 59 12.45 23.56 -0.28
C ASP A 59 12.24 24.66 0.76
N GLU A 60 11.00 24.94 1.15
CA GLU A 60 10.70 25.96 2.16
C GLU A 60 11.22 25.60 3.56
N VAL A 61 11.33 24.30 3.89
CA VAL A 61 11.71 23.81 5.22
C VAL A 61 13.23 23.84 5.40
N SER A 62 13.97 23.33 4.41
CA SER A 62 15.44 23.30 4.47
C SER A 62 16.10 24.55 3.89
N HIS A 63 15.35 25.37 3.16
CA HIS A 63 15.83 26.49 2.35
C HIS A 63 16.87 26.09 1.28
N GLU A 64 17.00 24.80 0.98
CA GLU A 64 17.88 24.30 -0.06
C GLU A 64 17.22 24.40 -1.43
N GLN A 65 18.02 24.77 -2.43
CA GLN A 65 17.63 24.60 -3.83
C GLN A 65 17.90 23.15 -4.24
N TYR A 66 16.85 22.44 -4.64
CA TYR A 66 16.98 21.06 -5.10
C TYR A 66 17.71 20.99 -6.44
N THR A 67 18.72 20.13 -6.47
CA THR A 67 19.34 19.58 -7.67
C THR A 67 18.90 18.12 -7.80
N ALA A 68 19.06 17.51 -8.98
CA ALA A 68 18.81 16.07 -9.13
C ALA A 68 19.56 15.22 -8.08
N LYS A 69 20.76 15.65 -7.66
CA LYS A 69 21.55 14.97 -6.63
C LYS A 69 20.99 15.18 -5.23
N THR A 70 20.70 16.41 -4.82
CA THR A 70 20.19 16.69 -3.47
C THR A 70 18.78 16.15 -3.29
N PHE A 71 17.92 16.24 -4.31
CA PHE A 71 16.59 15.63 -4.29
C PHE A 71 16.65 14.11 -4.20
N ARG A 72 17.56 13.45 -4.95
CA ARG A 72 17.77 12.00 -4.80
C ARG A 72 18.21 11.63 -3.38
N SER A 73 19.05 12.44 -2.75
CA SER A 73 19.45 12.24 -1.34
C SER A 73 18.28 12.44 -0.37
N PHE A 74 17.44 13.46 -0.59
CA PHE A 74 16.22 13.68 0.17
C PHE A 74 15.29 12.46 0.10
N VAL A 75 14.99 11.97 -1.10
CA VAL A 75 14.13 10.79 -1.28
C VAL A 75 14.75 9.56 -0.60
N LYS A 76 16.07 9.35 -0.76
CA LYS A 76 16.76 8.20 -0.15
C LYS A 76 16.77 8.25 1.38
N LYS A 77 16.84 9.44 1.98
CA LYS A 77 16.94 9.62 3.42
C LYS A 77 15.59 9.47 4.12
N ASN A 78 14.53 9.95 3.49
CA ASN A 78 13.25 10.15 4.17
C ASN A 78 12.18 9.10 3.81
N PHE A 79 12.36 8.32 2.73
CA PHE A 79 11.36 7.36 2.26
C PHE A 79 11.91 5.93 2.25
N SER A 80 11.02 4.95 2.18
CA SER A 80 11.38 3.54 2.11
C SER A 80 12.16 3.19 0.83
N SER A 81 12.88 2.06 0.86
CA SER A 81 13.57 1.52 -0.33
C SER A 81 12.60 1.33 -1.49
N TYR A 82 11.37 0.92 -1.20
CA TYR A 82 10.30 0.77 -2.18
C TYR A 82 10.02 2.08 -2.90
N ILE A 83 9.66 3.16 -2.19
CA ILE A 83 9.34 4.46 -2.79
C ILE A 83 10.56 4.98 -3.58
N PHE A 84 11.75 4.87 -3.01
CA PHE A 84 12.98 5.26 -3.70
C PHE A 84 13.15 4.49 -5.03
N SER A 85 12.90 3.18 -5.03
CA SER A 85 12.95 2.36 -6.24
C SER A 85 11.89 2.76 -7.26
N GLN A 86 10.68 3.13 -6.83
CA GLN A 86 9.61 3.57 -7.74
C GLN A 86 9.98 4.85 -8.49
N ILE A 87 10.86 5.68 -7.92
CA ILE A 87 11.25 6.97 -8.51
C ILE A 87 12.52 6.85 -9.35
N TYR A 88 13.47 6.01 -8.94
CA TYR A 88 14.83 5.98 -9.52
C TYR A 88 15.26 4.64 -10.14
N ALA A 89 14.52 3.55 -9.95
CA ALA A 89 14.87 2.28 -10.59
C ALA A 89 14.62 2.33 -12.11
N ALA A 90 15.34 1.52 -12.86
CA ALA A 90 15.09 1.35 -14.28
C ALA A 90 13.70 0.71 -14.50
N PRO A 91 13.06 0.92 -15.66
CA PRO A 91 11.83 0.23 -16.00
C PRO A 91 11.99 -1.29 -15.83
N GLY A 92 11.08 -1.91 -15.07
CA GLY A 92 11.11 -3.35 -14.78
C GLY A 92 12.05 -3.78 -13.65
N SER A 93 12.85 -2.88 -13.08
CA SER A 93 13.73 -3.17 -11.93
C SER A 93 13.28 -2.53 -10.61
N ALA A 94 12.06 -1.98 -10.58
CA ALA A 94 11.48 -1.41 -9.36
C ALA A 94 11.18 -2.52 -8.34
N GLU A 95 11.36 -2.20 -7.06
CA GLU A 95 11.10 -3.13 -5.97
C GLU A 95 9.61 -3.53 -5.95
N LYS A 96 9.34 -4.82 -5.73
CA LYS A 96 7.97 -5.29 -5.53
C LYS A 96 7.59 -5.12 -4.07
N VAL A 97 6.39 -4.60 -3.83
CA VAL A 97 5.79 -4.53 -2.50
C VAL A 97 4.54 -5.41 -2.45
N TYR A 98 4.23 -5.91 -1.27
CA TYR A 98 3.02 -6.66 -0.98
C TYR A 98 2.15 -5.86 0.00
N PHE A 99 0.84 -6.11 -0.01
CA PHE A 99 -0.11 -5.43 0.87
C PHE A 99 -0.90 -6.45 1.69
N LYS A 100 -1.27 -6.08 2.91
CA LYS A 100 -2.24 -6.76 3.75
C LYS A 100 -3.52 -5.94 3.86
N LEU A 101 -4.60 -6.60 4.23
CA LEU A 101 -5.87 -5.96 4.53
C LEU A 101 -5.95 -5.66 6.02
N GLU A 102 -6.28 -4.42 6.38
CA GLU A 102 -6.56 -4.00 7.75
C GLU A 102 -7.98 -3.45 7.84
N ALA A 103 -8.75 -3.90 8.82
CA ALA A 103 -10.12 -3.44 9.01
C ALA A 103 -10.16 -1.94 9.36
N CYS A 104 -11.11 -1.22 8.77
CA CYS A 104 -11.38 0.18 9.06
C CYS A 104 -12.89 0.43 9.09
N GLU A 105 -13.31 1.64 9.45
CA GLU A 105 -14.72 2.00 9.43
C GLU A 105 -15.29 1.85 8.01
N GLY A 106 -16.33 1.02 7.88
CA GLY A 106 -16.99 0.78 6.60
C GLY A 106 -16.23 -0.09 5.59
N GLY A 107 -15.05 -0.64 5.91
CA GLY A 107 -14.31 -1.44 4.95
C GLY A 107 -12.95 -1.96 5.41
N TYR A 108 -12.02 -2.06 4.45
CA TYR A 108 -10.65 -2.52 4.68
C TYR A 108 -9.66 -1.64 3.91
N ASN A 109 -8.57 -1.26 4.58
CA ASN A 109 -7.44 -0.59 3.98
C ASN A 109 -6.45 -1.62 3.43
N LEU A 110 -5.82 -1.29 2.30
CA LEU A 110 -4.63 -1.99 1.82
C LEU A 110 -3.40 -1.29 2.39
N VAL A 111 -2.68 -2.00 3.26
CA VAL A 111 -1.53 -1.48 3.99
C VAL A 111 -0.28 -2.27 3.61
N MET A 112 0.86 -1.59 3.42
CA MET A 112 2.13 -2.21 3.07
C MET A 112 2.45 -3.35 4.06
N ALA A 113 2.70 -4.54 3.51
CA ALA A 113 3.09 -5.70 4.28
C ALA A 113 4.58 -5.59 4.65
N PRO A 114 4.96 -5.90 5.90
CA PRO A 114 6.37 -5.88 6.30
C PRO A 114 7.19 -6.96 5.57
N THR A 115 6.54 -8.04 5.13
CA THR A 115 7.18 -9.11 4.35
C THR A 115 6.26 -9.65 3.26
N ALA A 116 6.84 -10.32 2.26
CA ALA A 116 6.09 -11.05 1.24
C ALA A 116 5.34 -12.30 1.79
N ASN A 117 5.59 -12.67 3.04
CA ASN A 117 5.09 -13.90 3.65
C ASN A 117 3.90 -13.66 4.60
N GLU A 118 3.34 -12.45 4.61
CA GLU A 118 2.13 -12.15 5.37
C GLU A 118 0.99 -13.09 4.95
N LYS A 119 0.38 -13.73 5.95
CA LYS A 119 -0.66 -14.74 5.69
C LYS A 119 -1.98 -14.06 5.33
N THR A 120 -2.41 -14.22 4.09
CA THR A 120 -3.77 -13.84 3.67
C THR A 120 -4.84 -14.77 4.25
N TYR A 121 -4.50 -16.06 4.38
CA TYR A 121 -5.39 -17.10 4.86
C TYR A 121 -4.77 -17.87 6.03
N GLU A 122 -5.61 -18.20 7.01
CA GLU A 122 -5.28 -19.07 8.13
C GLU A 122 -5.97 -20.41 7.96
N TRP A 123 -5.24 -21.50 8.20
CA TRP A 123 -5.80 -22.85 8.13
C TRP A 123 -6.77 -23.10 9.29
N ILE A 124 -7.90 -23.77 8.98
CA ILE A 124 -8.89 -24.21 9.98
C ILE A 124 -8.82 -25.73 10.12
N SER A 125 -9.02 -26.46 9.01
CA SER A 125 -9.07 -27.93 9.00
C SER A 125 -8.87 -28.47 7.58
N SER A 126 -8.47 -29.74 7.47
CA SER A 126 -8.44 -30.45 6.19
C SER A 126 -9.70 -31.29 6.03
N LEU A 127 -10.45 -31.07 4.95
CA LEU A 127 -11.65 -31.84 4.61
C LEU A 127 -11.30 -33.16 3.90
N SER A 128 -10.20 -33.15 3.15
CA SER A 128 -9.63 -34.31 2.47
C SER A 128 -8.17 -34.02 2.11
N GLU A 129 -7.49 -34.98 1.47
CA GLU A 129 -6.16 -34.76 0.90
C GLU A 129 -6.13 -33.63 -0.15
N ARG A 130 -7.27 -33.32 -0.77
CA ARG A 130 -7.38 -32.28 -1.80
C ARG A 130 -7.86 -30.93 -1.26
N PHE A 131 -8.73 -30.93 -0.26
CA PHE A 131 -9.46 -29.74 0.15
C PHE A 131 -9.22 -29.39 1.62
N SER A 132 -8.99 -28.10 1.90
CA SER A 132 -8.91 -27.56 3.26
C SER A 132 -9.89 -26.41 3.46
N LEU A 133 -10.41 -26.28 4.67
CA LEU A 133 -11.04 -25.05 5.13
C LEU A 133 -9.95 -24.10 5.64
N VAL A 134 -10.04 -22.86 5.17
CA VAL A 134 -9.22 -21.75 5.62
C VAL A 134 -10.13 -20.56 5.91
N LYS A 135 -9.71 -19.64 6.76
CA LYS A 135 -10.36 -18.31 6.87
C LYS A 135 -9.44 -17.23 6.33
N MET A 136 -10.01 -16.22 5.70
CA MET A 136 -9.27 -15.00 5.39
C MET A 136 -8.93 -14.28 6.70
N ALA A 137 -7.65 -13.98 6.93
CA ALA A 137 -7.18 -13.43 8.20
C ALA A 137 -7.88 -12.11 8.56
N ALA A 138 -8.11 -11.24 7.57
CA ALA A 138 -8.72 -9.93 7.79
C ALA A 138 -10.21 -9.96 8.14
N THR A 139 -10.98 -10.91 7.60
CA THR A 139 -12.46 -10.90 7.68
C THR A 139 -13.04 -12.06 8.49
N GLY A 140 -12.25 -13.12 8.71
CA GLY A 140 -12.67 -14.40 9.25
C GLY A 140 -13.57 -15.22 8.32
N ILE A 141 -13.86 -14.73 7.11
CA ILE A 141 -14.71 -15.44 6.14
C ILE A 141 -14.03 -16.73 5.71
N VAL A 142 -14.81 -17.80 5.65
CA VAL A 142 -14.35 -19.16 5.36
C VAL A 142 -14.27 -19.39 3.85
N TYR A 143 -13.19 -20.03 3.43
CA TYR A 143 -12.92 -20.44 2.06
C TYR A 143 -12.54 -21.93 2.04
N ILE A 144 -12.86 -22.58 0.93
CA ILE A 144 -12.34 -23.89 0.57
C ILE A 144 -11.09 -23.67 -0.29
N LYS A 145 -9.95 -24.19 0.16
CA LYS A 145 -8.69 -24.23 -0.59
C LYS A 145 -8.59 -25.57 -1.32
N ASP A 146 -8.49 -25.55 -2.64
CA ASP A 146 -8.06 -26.70 -3.45
C ASP A 146 -6.53 -26.71 -3.49
N ILE A 147 -5.91 -27.67 -2.81
CA ILE A 147 -4.46 -27.80 -2.70
C ILE A 147 -3.83 -28.08 -4.06
N ARG A 148 -4.51 -28.88 -4.90
CA ARG A 148 -3.98 -29.30 -6.20
C ARG A 148 -3.89 -28.13 -7.18
N ASN A 149 -4.92 -27.30 -7.22
CA ASN A 149 -5.01 -26.18 -8.15
C ASN A 149 -4.53 -24.86 -7.54
N ASN A 150 -4.18 -24.87 -6.25
CA ASN A 150 -3.85 -23.68 -5.46
C ASN A 150 -4.90 -22.56 -5.60
N SER A 151 -6.18 -22.94 -5.61
CA SER A 151 -7.31 -22.03 -5.77
C SER A 151 -8.14 -21.94 -4.49
N TYR A 152 -8.80 -20.80 -4.31
CA TYR A 152 -9.65 -20.52 -3.17
C TYR A 152 -11.06 -20.20 -3.67
N SER A 153 -12.06 -20.76 -3.02
CA SER A 153 -13.46 -20.46 -3.29
C SER A 153 -14.18 -20.20 -1.98
N PRO A 154 -15.09 -19.22 -1.91
CA PRO A 154 -15.80 -18.96 -0.67
C PRO A 154 -16.62 -20.18 -0.26
N PHE A 155 -16.64 -20.47 1.03
CA PHE A 155 -17.59 -21.43 1.58
C PHE A 155 -18.95 -20.72 1.67
N ILE A 156 -19.92 -21.22 0.91
CA ILE A 156 -21.27 -20.66 0.82
C ILE A 156 -22.24 -21.63 1.48
N SER A 157 -23.10 -21.12 2.37
CA SER A 157 -24.13 -21.92 3.01
C SER A 157 -25.24 -22.33 2.05
N GLU A 158 -26.12 -23.24 2.48
CA GLU A 158 -27.30 -23.61 1.68
C GLU A 158 -28.20 -22.40 1.34
N ASN A 159 -28.19 -21.37 2.20
CA ASN A 159 -28.94 -20.14 2.04
C ASN A 159 -28.24 -19.13 1.12
N GLY A 160 -27.12 -19.49 0.51
CA GLY A 160 -26.37 -18.60 -0.38
C GLY A 160 -25.56 -17.53 0.36
N LYS A 161 -25.34 -17.68 1.67
CA LYS A 161 -24.62 -16.70 2.48
C LYS A 161 -23.16 -17.07 2.66
N TYR A 162 -22.33 -16.05 2.88
CA TYR A 162 -20.96 -16.26 3.35
C TYR A 162 -20.99 -16.79 4.79
N CYS A 163 -19.94 -17.50 5.18
CA CYS A 163 -19.77 -17.94 6.55
C CYS A 163 -18.47 -17.41 7.16
N ARG A 164 -18.47 -17.17 8.47
CA ARG A 164 -17.31 -16.81 9.29
C ARG A 164 -16.96 -17.93 10.26
N TYR A 165 -15.66 -18.15 10.51
CA TYR A 165 -15.19 -19.07 11.54
C TYR A 165 -15.03 -18.38 12.89
N GLU A 166 -15.70 -18.88 13.92
CA GLU A 166 -15.59 -18.41 15.29
C GLU A 166 -14.59 -19.29 16.06
N THR A 167 -13.39 -18.75 16.28
CA THR A 167 -12.27 -19.50 16.89
C THR A 167 -12.57 -19.97 18.32
N SER A 168 -13.34 -19.20 19.10
CA SER A 168 -13.66 -19.53 20.50
C SER A 168 -14.57 -20.75 20.64
N THR A 169 -15.48 -20.95 19.70
CA THR A 169 -16.47 -22.05 19.72
C THR A 169 -16.13 -23.16 18.74
N GLY A 170 -15.22 -22.92 17.79
CA GLY A 170 -14.89 -23.84 16.70
C GLY A 170 -15.99 -23.97 15.65
N ARG A 171 -16.95 -23.03 15.61
CA ARG A 171 -18.13 -23.11 14.72
C ARG A 171 -17.97 -22.24 13.48
N ILE A 172 -18.67 -22.65 12.42
CA ILE A 172 -18.86 -21.87 11.19
C ILE A 172 -20.27 -21.29 11.23
N LEU A 173 -20.39 -19.97 11.15
CA LEU A 173 -21.64 -19.23 11.30
C LEU A 173 -21.93 -18.41 10.03
N GLU A 174 -23.18 -18.37 9.59
CA GLU A 174 -23.60 -17.50 8.49
C GLU A 174 -23.47 -16.02 8.87
N ILE A 175 -23.17 -15.17 7.88
CA ILE A 175 -23.19 -13.70 7.99
C ILE A 175 -24.17 -13.08 7.00
#